data_AF-A0A9C8K838-F1
#
_entry.id   AF-A0A9C8K838-F1
#
_cell.length_a   1.000
_cell.length_b   1.000
_cell.length_c   1.000
_cell.angle_alpha   90.00
_cell.angle_beta   90.00
_cell.angle_gamma   90.00
#
_symmetry.space_group_name_H-M   'P 1'
#
loop_
_entity.id
_entity.type
_entity.pdbx_description
1 polymer ?
#
loop_
_entity_poly.entity_id
_entity_poly.type
_entity_poly.pdbx_seq_one_letter_code
_entity_poly.pdbx_strand_id
1 'polypeptide(L)'
;DWKLFIEYKPYEPNFYSTVIQDWGTSFMLANECGEKAYTLVDLGHHLPNTNIEQIVSTLMLKGKLGGFHFNDSKYGDDDLTVGSVKPYALFLIFNALVYGMENNPQNPYPAWMIDASHNIKDPLEDIIQSLEAIQEAYAKALLVDQKALNEAQQAHDVVKCQEILQDAYRTDVRPLLEKARLQRGGALHPLNTYRSLKIREQLVSERGADSVATGL
;
A
#
# COMPACT_ATOMS: atom_id res chain seq x y z
N ASP A 1 23.22 10.48 2.20
CA ASP A 1 22.42 9.34 1.70
C ASP A 1 20.91 9.49 1.94
N TRP A 2 20.44 10.55 2.61
CA TRP A 2 19.01 10.82 2.82
C TRP A 2 18.23 11.14 1.53
N LYS A 3 16.92 10.85 1.57
CA LYS A 3 15.93 11.20 0.55
C LYS A 3 14.86 12.12 1.15
N LEU A 4 14.24 12.95 0.31
CA LEU A 4 13.08 13.79 0.63
C LEU A 4 11.85 13.23 -0.07
N PHE A 5 10.77 13.02 0.67
CA PHE A 5 9.50 12.54 0.15
C PHE A 5 8.44 13.63 0.28
N ILE A 6 7.78 13.93 -0.85
CA ILE A 6 6.74 14.95 -0.95
C ILE A 6 5.42 14.24 -1.13
N GLU A 7 4.66 14.15 -0.06
CA GLU A 7 3.31 13.62 -0.05
C GLU A 7 2.31 14.68 -0.52
N TYR A 8 1.31 14.27 -1.29
CA TYR A 8 0.22 15.13 -1.71
C TYR A 8 -1.08 14.72 -1.03
N LYS A 9 -1.98 15.70 -0.83
CA LYS A 9 -3.34 15.47 -0.31
C LYS A 9 -4.31 16.52 -0.87
N PRO A 10 -5.42 16.13 -1.50
CA PRO A 10 -6.30 17.07 -2.20
C PRO A 10 -7.03 18.05 -1.28
N TYR A 11 -7.40 17.62 -0.08
CA TYR A 11 -8.13 18.41 0.91
C TYR A 11 -7.85 17.87 2.32
N GLU A 12 -8.35 18.57 3.34
CA GLU A 12 -8.11 18.31 4.76
C GLU A 12 -6.63 18.55 5.18
N PRO A 13 -6.35 19.52 6.06
CA PRO A 13 -7.32 20.38 6.78
C PRO A 13 -7.88 21.53 5.94
N ASN A 14 -7.39 21.73 4.71
CA ASN A 14 -7.88 22.79 3.83
C ASN A 14 -9.05 22.28 2.97
N PHE A 15 -10.14 23.04 2.92
CA PHE A 15 -11.37 22.63 2.22
C PHE A 15 -11.67 23.44 0.95
N TYR A 16 -10.76 24.33 0.56
CA TYR A 16 -10.86 25.09 -0.69
C TYR A 16 -9.70 24.75 -1.63
N SER A 17 -8.47 24.86 -1.14
CA SER A 17 -7.25 24.48 -1.88
C SER A 17 -6.16 24.00 -0.93
N THR A 18 -5.43 22.96 -1.33
CA THR A 18 -4.17 22.54 -0.69
C THR A 18 -3.00 22.87 -1.62
N VAL A 19 -1.85 23.25 -1.07
CA VAL A 19 -0.67 23.62 -1.87
C VAL A 19 -0.13 22.44 -2.68
N ILE A 20 -0.13 21.24 -2.10
CA ILE A 20 0.34 20.00 -2.71
C ILE A 20 -0.85 19.06 -2.87
N GLN A 21 -1.79 19.44 -3.73
CA GLN A 21 -3.12 18.82 -3.83
C GLN A 21 -3.13 17.48 -4.55
N ASP A 22 -2.17 17.22 -5.43
CA ASP A 22 -2.14 16.01 -6.24
C ASP A 22 -0.71 15.57 -6.59
N TRP A 23 -0.63 14.39 -7.21
CA TRP A 23 0.62 13.79 -7.67
C TRP A 23 1.37 14.68 -8.68
N GLY A 24 0.67 15.52 -9.44
CA GLY A 24 1.27 16.44 -10.41
C GLY A 24 2.05 17.55 -9.73
N THR A 25 1.46 18.20 -8.73
CA THR A 25 2.17 19.20 -7.92
C THR A 25 3.32 18.57 -7.14
N SER A 26 3.11 17.42 -6.50
CA SER A 26 4.19 16.72 -5.81
C SER A 26 5.33 16.36 -6.76
N PHE A 27 5.03 15.83 -7.94
CA PHE A 27 6.03 15.51 -8.96
C PHE A 27 6.80 16.75 -9.43
N MET A 28 6.12 17.87 -9.69
CA MET A 28 6.75 19.14 -10.05
C MET A 28 7.73 19.59 -8.95
N LEU A 29 7.29 19.63 -7.70
CA LEU A 29 8.13 20.02 -6.56
C LEU A 29 9.32 19.06 -6.38
N ALA A 30 9.09 17.75 -6.53
CA ALA A 30 10.15 16.75 -6.43
C ALA A 30 11.21 16.90 -7.54
N ASN A 31 10.86 17.43 -8.71
CA ASN A 31 11.83 17.76 -9.75
C ASN A 31 12.62 19.03 -9.40
N GLU A 32 11.95 20.08 -8.94
CA GLU A 32 12.60 21.35 -8.56
C GLU A 32 13.53 21.20 -7.34
N CYS A 33 13.19 20.34 -6.37
CA CYS A 33 14.04 20.06 -5.22
C CYS A 33 15.29 19.21 -5.55
N GLY A 34 15.39 18.66 -6.77
CA GLY A 34 16.55 17.92 -7.26
C GLY A 34 16.46 16.39 -7.13
N GLU A 35 17.59 15.72 -7.36
CA GLU A 35 17.66 14.25 -7.55
C GLU A 35 17.28 13.42 -6.31
N LYS A 36 17.35 14.02 -5.11
CA LYS A 36 17.04 13.34 -3.85
C LYS A 36 15.58 13.48 -3.41
N ALA A 37 14.76 14.20 -4.18
CA ALA A 37 13.35 14.41 -3.89
C ALA A 37 12.46 13.54 -4.79
N TYR A 38 11.43 12.96 -4.17
CA TYR A 38 10.50 12.02 -4.80
C TYR A 38 9.07 12.25 -4.29
N THR A 39 8.09 11.78 -5.05
CA THR A 39 6.67 11.77 -4.65
C THR A 39 6.38 10.58 -3.74
N LEU A 40 5.64 10.82 -2.66
CA LEU A 40 5.07 9.78 -1.81
C LEU A 40 3.57 9.68 -2.09
N VAL A 41 3.10 8.45 -2.28
CA VAL A 41 1.70 8.14 -2.60
C VAL A 41 1.02 7.57 -1.36
N ASP A 42 0.02 8.27 -0.85
CA ASP A 42 -0.92 7.73 0.13
C ASP A 42 -2.21 7.28 -0.57
N LEU A 43 -2.72 6.10 -0.20
CA LEU A 43 -3.88 5.51 -0.89
C LEU A 43 -5.20 6.26 -0.63
N GLY A 44 -5.33 6.96 0.50
CA GLY A 44 -6.47 7.80 0.87
C GLY A 44 -6.46 9.18 0.22
N HIS A 45 -5.30 9.65 -0.26
CA HIS A 45 -5.10 11.02 -0.70
C HIS A 45 -5.45 11.31 -2.17
N HIS A 46 -6.58 10.78 -2.64
CA HIS A 46 -7.01 10.95 -4.03
C HIS A 46 -8.46 11.43 -4.13
N LEU A 47 -8.78 12.11 -5.23
CA LEU A 47 -10.16 12.44 -5.53
C LEU A 47 -10.96 11.16 -5.85
N PRO A 48 -12.30 11.18 -5.70
CA PRO A 48 -13.13 10.01 -5.97
C PRO A 48 -12.90 9.43 -7.38
N ASN A 49 -12.77 8.10 -7.44
CA ASN A 49 -12.58 7.33 -8.68
C ASN A 49 -11.24 7.52 -9.41
N THR A 50 -10.24 8.16 -8.78
CA THR A 50 -8.89 8.21 -9.36
C THR A 50 -8.31 6.81 -9.55
N ASN A 51 -7.70 6.56 -10.72
CA ASN A 51 -6.91 5.37 -10.97
C ASN A 51 -5.51 5.55 -10.35
N ILE A 52 -5.30 4.96 -9.17
CA ILE A 52 -4.08 5.15 -8.37
C ILE A 52 -2.92 4.36 -8.97
N GLU A 53 -3.16 3.13 -9.44
CA GLU A 53 -2.16 2.27 -10.06
C GLU A 53 -1.56 2.87 -11.34
N GLN A 54 -2.31 3.72 -12.07
CA GLN A 54 -1.79 4.50 -13.18
C GLN A 54 -0.84 5.63 -12.72
N ILE A 55 -1.16 6.30 -11.60
CA ILE A 55 -0.27 7.31 -10.98
C ILE A 55 1.04 6.64 -10.57
N VAL A 56 0.96 5.49 -9.91
CA VAL A 56 2.12 4.67 -9.52
C VAL A 56 2.97 4.33 -10.73
N SER A 57 2.36 3.78 -11.79
CA SER A 57 3.06 3.43 -13.03
C SER A 57 3.77 4.64 -13.66
N THR A 58 3.11 5.80 -13.65
CA THR A 58 3.66 7.05 -14.20
C THR A 58 4.86 7.54 -13.39
N LEU A 59 4.75 7.56 -12.06
CA LEU A 59 5.83 8.01 -11.19
C LEU A 59 7.05 7.07 -11.25
N MET A 60 6.83 5.76 -11.34
CA MET A 60 7.91 4.79 -11.55
C MET A 60 8.62 5.00 -12.89
N LEU A 61 7.86 5.17 -13.97
CA LEU A 61 8.41 5.47 -15.29
C LEU A 61 9.26 6.75 -15.26
N LYS A 62 8.85 7.76 -14.48
CA LYS A 62 9.60 9.01 -14.34
C LYS A 62 10.72 8.97 -13.29
N GLY A 63 10.93 7.84 -12.60
CA GLY A 63 11.95 7.72 -11.56
C GLY A 63 11.67 8.58 -10.32
N LYS A 64 10.40 8.91 -10.08
CA LYS A 64 9.96 9.86 -9.06
C LYS A 64 9.01 9.26 -8.03
N LEU A 65 8.81 7.94 -8.01
CA LEU A 65 8.10 7.27 -6.93
C LEU A 65 9.05 6.98 -5.76
N GLY A 66 8.87 7.69 -4.65
CA GLY A 66 9.68 7.58 -3.44
C GLY A 66 9.20 6.48 -2.50
N GLY A 67 7.89 6.33 -2.34
CA GLY A 67 7.31 5.35 -1.43
C GLY A 67 5.78 5.43 -1.32
N PHE A 68 5.24 4.64 -0.40
CA PHE A 68 3.81 4.51 -0.11
C PHE A 68 3.50 4.70 1.35
N HIS A 69 2.37 5.36 1.59
CA HIS A 69 1.57 5.20 2.79
C HIS A 69 0.38 4.30 2.47
N PHE A 70 0.35 3.11 3.08
CA PHE A 70 -0.70 2.13 2.90
C PHE A 70 -1.80 2.31 3.95
N ASN A 71 -3.02 2.49 3.46
CA ASN A 71 -4.30 2.39 4.16
C ASN A 71 -5.35 1.84 3.20
N ASP A 72 -6.62 1.84 3.60
CA ASP A 72 -7.75 1.70 2.69
C ASP A 72 -8.81 2.77 2.99
N SER A 73 -9.71 2.99 2.04
CA SER A 73 -10.71 4.04 2.13
C SER A 73 -11.94 3.79 1.28
N LYS A 74 -13.05 4.42 1.66
CA LYS A 74 -14.30 4.45 0.92
C LYS A 74 -14.74 5.86 0.54
N TYR A 75 -14.57 6.84 1.42
CA TYR A 75 -15.12 8.18 1.24
C TYR A 75 -14.05 9.24 1.02
N GLY A 76 -13.04 9.29 1.88
CA GLY A 76 -11.94 10.22 1.78
C GLY A 76 -10.64 9.60 2.29
N ASP A 77 -9.91 10.38 3.08
CA ASP A 77 -8.77 9.87 3.83
C ASP A 77 -9.23 9.18 5.11
N ASP A 78 -9.84 8.00 4.94
CA ASP A 78 -10.51 7.28 6.04
C ASP A 78 -9.51 6.52 6.95
N ASP A 79 -8.25 6.38 6.50
CA ASP A 79 -7.17 5.75 7.25
C ASP A 79 -7.48 4.33 7.76
N LEU A 80 -8.24 3.54 6.98
CA LEU A 80 -8.65 2.20 7.38
C LEU A 80 -7.54 1.18 7.21
N THR A 81 -7.73 0.02 7.83
CA THR A 81 -6.91 -1.18 7.63
C THR A 81 -6.68 -1.45 6.16
N VAL A 82 -5.42 -1.67 5.78
CA VAL A 82 -5.01 -1.90 4.39
C VAL A 82 -5.76 -3.09 3.79
N GLY A 83 -6.35 -2.90 2.60
CA GLY A 83 -7.04 -3.94 1.85
C GLY A 83 -8.40 -4.39 2.42
N SER A 84 -8.94 -3.70 3.44
CA SER A 84 -10.21 -4.07 4.07
C SER A 84 -11.46 -3.69 3.27
N VAL A 85 -11.34 -2.74 2.34
CA VAL A 85 -12.45 -2.22 1.52
C VAL A 85 -12.26 -2.57 0.05
N LYS A 86 -11.07 -2.31 -0.50
CA LYS A 86 -10.75 -2.45 -1.94
C LYS A 86 -9.53 -3.35 -2.17
N PRO A 87 -9.55 -4.64 -1.76
CA PRO A 87 -8.39 -5.54 -1.88
C PRO A 87 -7.90 -5.74 -3.32
N TYR A 88 -8.79 -5.67 -4.31
CA TYR A 88 -8.38 -5.75 -5.72
C TYR A 88 -7.61 -4.52 -6.18
N ALA A 89 -7.95 -3.33 -5.71
CA ALA A 89 -7.19 -2.11 -6.03
C ALA A 89 -5.78 -2.17 -5.44
N LEU A 90 -5.65 -2.66 -4.20
CA LEU A 90 -4.35 -2.92 -3.58
C LEU A 90 -3.51 -3.89 -4.43
N PHE A 91 -4.11 -4.98 -4.91
CA PHE A 91 -3.46 -5.91 -5.84
C PHE A 91 -3.02 -5.24 -7.15
N LEU A 92 -3.86 -4.41 -7.77
CA LEU A 92 -3.49 -3.71 -9.01
C LEU A 92 -2.33 -2.73 -8.81
N ILE A 93 -2.27 -2.04 -7.67
CA ILE A 93 -1.13 -1.22 -7.27
C ILE A 93 0.13 -2.07 -7.13
N PHE A 94 0.05 -3.23 -6.45
CA PHE A 94 1.18 -4.15 -6.35
C PHE A 94 1.60 -4.75 -7.69
N ASN A 95 0.67 -5.00 -8.61
CA ASN A 95 0.99 -5.43 -9.97
C ASN A 95 1.82 -4.36 -10.71
N ALA A 96 1.41 -3.09 -10.63
CA ALA A 96 2.19 -1.98 -11.17
C ALA A 96 3.58 -1.86 -10.52
N LEU A 97 3.66 -2.07 -9.19
CA LEU A 97 4.92 -2.02 -8.45
C LEU A 97 5.88 -3.15 -8.83
N VAL A 98 5.41 -4.39 -8.85
CA VAL A 98 6.24 -5.55 -9.21
C VAL A 98 6.80 -5.38 -10.61
N TYR A 99 5.94 -5.09 -11.59
CA TYR A 99 6.39 -4.82 -12.96
C TYR A 99 7.35 -3.63 -13.00
N GLY A 100 7.01 -2.54 -12.31
CA GLY A 100 7.78 -1.31 -12.36
C GLY A 100 9.15 -1.42 -11.71
N MET A 101 9.31 -2.19 -10.63
CA MET A 101 10.60 -2.39 -9.96
C MET A 101 11.59 -3.16 -10.84
N GLU A 102 11.09 -4.03 -11.71
CA GLU A 102 11.90 -4.78 -12.67
C GLU A 102 12.20 -3.96 -13.95
N ASN A 103 11.25 -3.14 -14.41
CA ASN A 103 11.33 -2.49 -15.73
C ASN A 103 11.66 -0.99 -15.69
N ASN A 104 11.77 -0.37 -14.51
CA ASN A 104 12.11 1.06 -14.36
C ASN A 104 13.35 1.24 -13.46
N PRO A 105 14.56 0.89 -13.94
CA PRO A 105 15.78 0.94 -13.14
C PRO A 105 16.17 2.37 -12.68
N GLN A 106 15.62 3.39 -13.32
CA GLN A 106 15.77 4.80 -12.93
C GLN A 106 15.02 5.16 -11.65
N ASN A 107 13.98 4.40 -11.28
CA ASN A 107 13.26 4.64 -10.05
C ASN A 107 14.03 4.02 -8.87
N PRO A 108 14.15 4.70 -7.72
CA PRO A 108 14.67 4.04 -6.54
C PRO A 108 13.77 2.89 -6.10
N TYR A 109 14.30 1.97 -5.30
CA TYR A 109 13.45 1.06 -4.55
C TYR A 109 12.49 1.89 -3.65
N PRO A 110 11.15 1.74 -3.77
CA PRO A 110 10.21 2.53 -2.99
C PRO A 110 10.26 2.19 -1.50
N ALA A 111 10.11 3.19 -0.63
CA ALA A 111 9.87 2.96 0.79
C ALA A 111 8.41 2.52 1.03
N TRP A 112 8.18 1.54 1.89
CA TRP A 112 6.84 1.00 2.18
C TRP A 112 6.49 1.28 3.64
N MET A 113 5.42 2.02 3.87
CA MET A 113 4.98 2.46 5.21
C MET A 113 3.47 2.27 5.32
N ILE A 114 2.98 2.02 6.54
CA ILE A 114 1.55 2.03 6.85
C ILE A 114 1.27 3.38 7.51
N ASP A 115 0.30 4.11 6.99
CA ASP A 115 -0.25 5.32 7.61
C ASP A 115 -1.74 5.08 7.76
N ALA A 116 -2.19 4.83 8.99
CA ALA A 116 -3.55 4.39 9.27
C ALA A 116 -3.95 4.75 10.70
N SER A 117 -5.25 4.85 10.92
CA SER A 117 -5.86 5.33 12.16
C SER A 117 -6.79 4.27 12.74
N HIS A 118 -6.42 3.77 13.91
CA HIS A 118 -7.03 2.59 14.53
C HIS A 118 -8.11 3.01 15.54
N ASN A 119 -9.27 3.40 15.05
CA ASN A 119 -10.32 4.01 15.87
C ASN A 119 -11.14 3.01 16.71
N ILE A 120 -11.40 1.81 16.16
CA ILE A 120 -12.32 0.82 16.76
C ILE A 120 -11.71 -0.54 17.04
N LYS A 121 -10.53 -0.83 16.47
CA LYS A 121 -9.84 -2.11 16.65
C LYS A 121 -8.68 -1.95 17.63
N ASP A 122 -8.24 -3.06 18.22
CA ASP A 122 -6.92 -3.10 18.84
C ASP A 122 -5.87 -2.73 17.76
N PRO A 123 -5.06 -1.67 17.96
CA PRO A 123 -4.09 -1.23 16.95
C PRO A 123 -3.10 -2.31 16.51
N LEU A 124 -2.73 -3.24 17.40
CA LEU A 124 -1.81 -4.33 17.05
C LEU A 124 -2.48 -5.39 16.19
N GLU A 125 -3.76 -5.68 16.43
CA GLU A 125 -4.51 -6.59 15.57
C GLU A 125 -4.70 -5.99 14.18
N ASP A 126 -4.96 -4.69 14.10
CA ASP A 126 -5.17 -3.98 12.84
C ASP A 126 -3.89 -3.91 11.99
N ILE A 127 -2.75 -3.59 12.61
CA ILE A 127 -1.45 -3.61 11.94
C ILE A 127 -1.10 -5.02 11.45
N ILE A 128 -1.39 -6.07 12.24
CA ILE A 128 -1.23 -7.46 11.80
C ILE A 128 -2.08 -7.74 10.55
N GLN A 129 -3.35 -7.33 10.54
CA GLN A 129 -4.22 -7.50 9.38
C GLN A 129 -3.72 -6.74 8.15
N SER A 130 -3.27 -5.50 8.33
CA SER A 130 -2.71 -4.67 7.26
C SER A 130 -1.45 -5.28 6.65
N LEU A 131 -0.56 -5.84 7.49
CA LEU A 131 0.64 -6.55 7.04
C LEU A 131 0.29 -7.81 6.23
N GLU A 132 -0.70 -8.60 6.66
CA GLU A 132 -1.17 -9.75 5.88
C GLU A 132 -1.72 -9.30 4.52
N ALA A 133 -2.55 -8.25 4.47
CA ALA A 133 -3.11 -7.74 3.21
C ALA A 133 -2.04 -7.24 2.23
N ILE A 134 -1.03 -6.50 2.73
CA ILE A 134 0.12 -6.06 1.94
C ILE A 134 0.89 -7.26 1.38
N GLN A 135 1.18 -8.24 2.23
CA GLN A 135 1.93 -9.44 1.82
C GLN A 135 1.15 -10.29 0.82
N GLU A 136 -0.16 -10.44 0.99
CA GLU A 136 -1.02 -11.16 0.05
C GLU A 136 -1.07 -10.46 -1.31
N ALA A 137 -1.28 -9.15 -1.33
CA ALA A 137 -1.33 -8.39 -2.58
C ALA A 137 0.01 -8.45 -3.32
N TYR A 138 1.12 -8.31 -2.60
CA TYR A 138 2.46 -8.45 -3.17
C TYR A 138 2.71 -9.86 -3.72
N ALA A 139 2.40 -10.90 -2.94
CA ALA A 139 2.60 -12.29 -3.37
C ALA A 139 1.74 -12.62 -4.60
N LYS A 140 0.48 -12.19 -4.64
CA LYS A 140 -0.40 -12.35 -5.81
C LYS A 140 0.15 -11.62 -7.04
N ALA A 141 0.67 -10.41 -6.88
CA ALA A 141 1.29 -9.67 -7.98
C ALA A 141 2.52 -10.37 -8.56
N LEU A 142 3.32 -11.05 -7.73
CA LEU A 142 4.46 -11.87 -8.18
C LEU A 142 4.04 -13.11 -9.01
N LEU A 143 2.77 -13.53 -8.93
CA LEU A 143 2.25 -14.67 -9.69
C LEU A 143 1.74 -14.29 -11.09
N VAL A 144 1.68 -13.00 -11.42
CA VAL A 144 1.21 -12.55 -12.74
C VAL A 144 2.21 -12.98 -13.81
N ASP A 145 1.74 -13.76 -14.79
CA ASP A 145 2.54 -14.09 -15.98
C ASP A 145 2.67 -12.85 -16.88
N GLN A 146 3.73 -12.08 -16.64
CA GLN A 146 4.00 -10.83 -17.36
C GLN A 146 4.23 -11.05 -18.86
N LYS A 147 4.76 -12.21 -19.25
CA LYS A 147 4.98 -12.53 -20.65
C LYS A 147 3.64 -12.77 -21.35
N ALA A 148 2.80 -13.64 -20.79
CA ALA A 148 1.46 -13.89 -21.33
C ALA A 148 0.60 -12.62 -21.33
N LEU A 149 0.73 -11.78 -20.30
CA LEU A 149 0.03 -10.51 -20.22
C LEU A 149 0.47 -9.57 -21.35
N ASN A 150 1.78 -9.45 -21.61
CA ASN A 150 2.29 -8.63 -22.70
C ASN A 150 1.83 -9.15 -24.08
N GLU A 151 1.89 -10.46 -24.32
CA GLU A 151 1.42 -11.07 -25.56
C GLU A 151 -0.07 -10.79 -25.81
N ALA A 152 -0.90 -10.93 -24.77
CA ALA A 152 -2.34 -10.61 -24.85
C ALA A 152 -2.59 -9.12 -25.10
N GLN A 153 -1.81 -8.22 -24.47
CA GLN A 153 -1.89 -6.78 -24.68
C GLN A 153 -1.56 -6.40 -26.14
N GLN A 154 -0.48 -6.96 -26.71
CA GLN A 154 -0.10 -6.72 -28.10
C GLN A 154 -1.13 -7.27 -29.10
N ALA A 155 -1.84 -8.33 -28.74
CA ALA A 155 -2.94 -8.89 -29.52
C ALA A 155 -4.27 -8.14 -29.34
N HIS A 156 -4.33 -7.11 -28.47
CA HIS A 156 -5.55 -6.42 -28.07
C HIS A 156 -6.63 -7.34 -27.45
N ASP A 157 -6.22 -8.48 -26.87
CA ASP A 157 -7.13 -9.41 -26.20
C ASP A 157 -7.36 -8.98 -24.75
N VAL A 158 -8.27 -8.02 -24.58
CA VAL A 158 -8.61 -7.45 -23.27
C VAL A 158 -9.22 -8.47 -22.31
N VAL A 159 -9.90 -9.50 -22.83
CA VAL A 159 -10.49 -10.57 -22.02
C VAL A 159 -9.37 -11.43 -21.45
N LYS A 160 -8.41 -11.84 -22.29
CA LYS A 160 -7.26 -12.62 -21.83
C LYS A 160 -6.40 -11.84 -20.83
N CYS A 161 -6.20 -10.55 -21.05
CA CYS A 161 -5.50 -9.67 -20.09
C CYS A 161 -6.17 -9.72 -18.71
N GLN A 162 -7.50 -9.60 -18.68
CA GLN A 162 -8.25 -9.65 -17.43
C GLN A 162 -8.14 -11.01 -16.74
N GLU A 163 -8.28 -12.11 -17.49
CA GLU A 163 -8.19 -13.46 -16.91
C GLU A 163 -6.82 -13.72 -16.28
N ILE A 164 -5.72 -13.29 -16.93
CA ILE A 164 -4.36 -13.44 -16.37
C ILE A 164 -4.22 -12.75 -15.00
N LEU A 165 -4.73 -11.53 -14.88
CA LEU A 165 -4.71 -10.79 -13.61
C LEU A 165 -5.64 -11.42 -12.56
N GLN A 166 -6.82 -11.89 -12.98
CA GLN A 166 -7.79 -12.52 -12.09
C GLN A 166 -7.28 -13.86 -11.56
N ASP A 167 -6.61 -14.67 -12.37
CA ASP A 167 -6.02 -15.95 -11.96
C ASP A 167 -4.98 -15.74 -10.85
N ALA A 168 -4.09 -14.75 -11.02
CA ALA A 168 -3.12 -14.37 -10.00
C ALA A 168 -3.81 -13.85 -8.72
N TYR A 169 -4.77 -12.94 -8.86
CA TYR A 169 -5.48 -12.34 -7.72
C TYR A 169 -6.29 -13.35 -6.89
N ARG A 170 -6.92 -14.33 -7.55
CA ARG A 170 -7.76 -15.35 -6.90
C ARG A 170 -6.97 -16.50 -6.29
N THR A 171 -5.66 -16.56 -6.54
CA THR A 171 -4.81 -17.57 -5.92
C THR A 171 -4.72 -17.34 -4.42
N ASP A 172 -5.00 -18.37 -3.62
CA ASP A 172 -4.81 -18.34 -2.18
C ASP A 172 -3.31 -18.46 -1.84
N VAL A 173 -2.70 -17.33 -1.51
CA VAL A 173 -1.28 -17.23 -1.18
C VAL A 173 -0.99 -17.39 0.32
N ARG A 174 -2.00 -17.58 1.18
CA ARG A 174 -1.79 -17.71 2.64
C ARG A 174 -0.81 -18.83 3.02
N PRO A 175 -0.85 -20.02 2.39
CA PRO A 175 0.15 -21.06 2.67
C PRO A 175 1.59 -20.65 2.35
N LEU A 176 1.79 -19.82 1.31
CA LEU A 176 3.11 -19.27 0.97
C LEU A 176 3.60 -18.31 2.06
N LEU A 177 2.72 -17.41 2.52
CA LEU A 177 3.04 -16.45 3.57
C LEU A 177 3.32 -17.13 4.92
N GLU A 178 2.53 -18.14 5.27
CA GLU A 178 2.76 -19.00 6.44
C GLU A 178 4.15 -19.63 6.40
N LYS A 179 4.53 -20.23 5.26
CA LYS A 179 5.86 -20.82 5.10
C LYS A 179 6.98 -19.78 5.17
N ALA A 180 6.78 -18.62 4.58
CA ALA A 180 7.75 -17.51 4.61
C ALA A 180 7.97 -16.99 6.04
N ARG A 181 6.90 -16.85 6.84
CA ARG A 181 6.99 -16.50 8.27
C ARG A 181 7.74 -17.56 9.06
N LEU A 182 7.39 -18.84 8.88
CA LEU A 182 8.06 -19.96 9.57
C LEU A 182 9.57 -19.98 9.32
N GLN A 183 10.00 -19.76 8.07
CA GLN A 183 11.42 -19.73 7.70
C GLN A 183 12.19 -18.58 8.36
N ARG A 184 11.50 -17.52 8.79
CA ARG A 184 12.09 -16.36 9.48
C ARG A 184 11.87 -16.41 11.00
N GLY A 185 11.39 -17.53 11.53
CA GLY A 185 11.08 -17.69 12.97
C GLY A 185 9.81 -16.97 13.42
N GLY A 186 8.96 -16.55 12.50
CA GLY A 186 7.66 -15.93 12.77
C GLY A 186 6.53 -16.94 13.01
N ALA A 187 5.41 -16.45 13.52
CA ALA A 187 4.21 -17.25 13.74
C ALA A 187 3.47 -17.57 12.42
N LEU A 188 2.94 -18.79 12.29
CA LEU A 188 2.11 -19.18 11.14
C LEU A 188 0.83 -18.34 11.07
N HIS A 189 0.16 -18.16 12.22
CA HIS A 189 -1.06 -17.38 12.37
C HIS A 189 -0.82 -16.23 13.37
N PRO A 190 -0.30 -15.06 12.92
CA PRO A 190 0.12 -13.98 13.82
C PRO A 190 -1.00 -13.47 14.73
N LEU A 191 -2.21 -13.27 14.19
CA LEU A 191 -3.35 -12.77 14.97
C LEU A 191 -3.76 -13.76 16.09
N ASN A 192 -3.88 -15.05 15.76
CA ASN A 192 -4.20 -16.08 16.77
C ASN A 192 -3.08 -16.19 17.81
N THR A 193 -1.83 -16.05 17.40
CA THR A 193 -0.67 -16.07 18.29
C THR A 193 -0.72 -14.89 19.26
N TYR A 194 -0.90 -13.67 18.75
CA TYR A 194 -1.06 -12.45 19.55
C TYR A 194 -2.16 -12.59 20.61
N ARG A 195 -3.34 -13.09 20.22
CA ARG A 195 -4.47 -13.33 21.13
C ARG A 195 -4.16 -14.40 22.17
N SER A 196 -3.56 -15.52 21.76
CA SER A 196 -3.22 -16.62 22.68
C SER A 196 -2.19 -16.22 23.74
N LEU A 197 -1.27 -15.32 23.38
CA LEU A 197 -0.27 -14.76 24.28
C LEU A 197 -0.86 -13.70 25.23
N LYS A 198 -2.11 -13.25 25.01
CA LYS A 198 -2.80 -12.25 25.85
C LYS A 198 -1.98 -10.97 26.03
N ILE A 199 -1.23 -10.55 24.99
CA ILE A 199 -0.33 -9.40 25.04
C ILE A 199 -1.07 -8.13 25.44
N ARG A 200 -2.28 -7.89 24.89
CA ARG A 200 -3.11 -6.74 25.27
C ARG A 200 -3.41 -6.72 26.76
N GLU A 201 -3.84 -7.85 27.33
CA GLU A 201 -4.17 -7.94 28.76
C GLU A 201 -2.95 -7.64 29.63
N GLN A 202 -1.77 -8.18 29.27
CA GLN A 202 -0.51 -7.92 29.96
C GLN A 202 -0.17 -6.44 29.94
N LEU A 203 -0.22 -5.80 28.76
CA LEU A 203 0.11 -4.38 28.61
C LEU A 203 -0.89 -3.46 29.34
N VAL A 204 -2.17 -3.80 29.37
CA VAL A 204 -3.19 -3.07 30.15
C VAL A 204 -2.90 -3.19 31.65
N SER A 205 -2.48 -4.37 32.13
CA SER A 205 -2.09 -4.55 33.53
C SER A 205 -0.88 -3.68 33.92
N GLU A 206 0.03 -3.43 32.99
CA GLU A 206 1.23 -2.61 33.22
C GLU A 206 0.97 -1.10 33.10
N ARG A 207 0.09 -0.70 32.17
CA ARG A 207 -0.05 0.70 31.71
C ARG A 207 -1.36 1.35 32.14
N GLY A 208 -2.30 0.58 32.68
CA GLY A 208 -3.65 1.01 32.98
C GLY A 208 -4.61 0.83 31.80
N ALA A 209 -5.91 0.87 32.10
CA ALA A 209 -6.98 0.68 31.13
C ALA A 209 -7.43 1.96 30.43
N ASP A 210 -7.24 3.12 31.09
CA ASP A 210 -7.70 4.40 30.59
C ASP A 210 -6.58 5.11 29.84
N SER A 211 -6.82 5.43 28.57
CA SER A 211 -5.97 6.34 27.79
C SER A 211 -6.81 7.54 27.35
N VAL A 212 -6.39 8.75 27.71
CA VAL A 212 -6.98 9.99 27.21
C VAL A 212 -6.14 10.48 26.05
N ALA A 213 -6.66 10.35 24.84
CA ALA A 213 -6.15 11.10 23.70
C ALA A 213 -6.88 12.45 23.67
N THR A 214 -6.17 13.53 23.99
CA THR A 214 -6.67 14.88 23.69
C THR A 214 -6.50 15.08 22.20
N GLY A 215 -7.61 15.07 21.44
CA GLY A 215 -7.58 15.37 20.01
C GLY A 215 -6.93 16.75 19.74
N LEU A 216 -6.34 16.89 18.55
CA LEU A 216 -5.91 18.17 18.00
C LEU A 216 -7.12 18.97 17.49
#